data_AF-A0A1W6YQ44-F1
#
_entry.id   AF-A0A1W6YQ44-F1
#
_cell.length_a   1.000
_cell.length_b   1.000
_cell.length_c   1.000
_cell.angle_alpha   90.00
_cell.angle_beta   90.00
_cell.angle_gamma   90.00
#
_symmetry.space_group_name_H-M   'P 1'
#
loop_
_entity.id
_entity.type
_entity.pdbx_description
1 polymer ?
#
loop_
_entity_poly.entity_id
_entity_poly.type
_entity_poly.pdbx_seq_one_letter_code
_entity_poly.pdbx_strand_id
1 'polypeptide(L)'
;MTKSELIAALAARYPTLAARDTDFAVKTILDAMAQALAAGQRIEIRGFGSFSLSRRSPRIGRNPKSGEQVLVPGKQVPHFKAGKELRERVDLDGSDDASSNASGDNVEASVSSVGAHAML
;
A
#
# COMPACT_ATOMS: atom_id res chain seq x y z
N MET A 1 11.03 15.04 3.00
CA MET A 1 10.15 15.26 4.15
C MET A 1 10.74 14.59 5.39
N THR A 2 11.25 15.38 6.33
CA THR A 2 11.70 14.96 7.67
C THR A 2 10.56 15.00 8.69
N LYS A 3 10.76 14.49 9.92
CA LYS A 3 9.75 14.59 11.01
C LYS A 3 9.38 16.05 11.29
N SER A 4 10.37 16.93 11.38
CA SER A 4 10.15 18.36 11.67
C SER A 4 9.40 19.06 10.53
N GLU A 5 9.71 18.72 9.28
CA GLU A 5 8.96 19.21 8.11
C GLU A 5 7.51 18.72 8.12
N LEU A 6 7.25 17.46 8.50
CA LEU A 6 5.90 16.93 8.63
C LEU A 6 5.08 17.67 9.69
N ILE A 7 5.68 17.96 10.86
CA ILE A 7 5.03 18.73 11.93
C ILE A 7 4.71 20.15 11.45
N ALA A 8 5.67 20.82 10.81
CA ALA A 8 5.46 22.16 10.28
C ALA A 8 4.33 22.18 9.23
N ALA A 9 4.31 21.21 8.32
CA ALA A 9 3.26 21.08 7.31
C ALA A 9 1.87 20.85 7.93
N LEU A 10 1.78 20.02 8.98
CA LEU A 10 0.53 19.79 9.71
C LEU A 10 0.05 21.06 10.45
N ALA A 11 0.95 21.74 11.15
CA ALA A 11 0.62 22.97 11.87
C ALA A 11 0.17 24.10 10.90
N ALA A 12 0.82 24.22 9.75
CA ALA A 12 0.43 25.18 8.71
C ALA A 12 -0.97 24.86 8.13
N ARG A 13 -1.29 23.58 7.97
CA ARG A 13 -2.58 23.14 7.42
C ARG A 13 -3.72 23.24 8.45
N TYR A 14 -3.40 23.17 9.73
CA TYR A 14 -4.37 23.25 10.83
C TYR A 14 -3.95 24.31 11.86
N PRO A 15 -4.17 25.61 11.57
CA PRO A 15 -3.71 26.71 12.43
C PRO A 15 -4.32 26.70 13.84
N THR A 16 -5.42 25.98 14.03
CA THR A 16 -6.10 25.80 15.33
C THR A 16 -5.40 24.78 16.23
N LEU A 17 -4.52 23.94 15.70
CA LEU A 17 -3.73 23.00 16.50
C LEU A 17 -2.49 23.70 17.05
N ALA A 18 -2.32 23.63 18.37
CA ALA A 18 -1.09 24.11 18.98
C ALA A 18 0.11 23.30 18.45
N ALA A 19 1.23 23.99 18.16
CA ALA A 19 2.43 23.34 17.61
C ALA A 19 2.92 22.16 18.47
N ARG A 20 2.81 22.30 19.80
CA ARG A 20 3.13 21.24 20.76
C ARG A 20 2.24 20.01 20.59
N ASP A 21 0.94 20.21 20.39
CA ASP A 21 -0.01 19.11 20.22
C ASP A 21 0.22 18.39 18.88
N THR A 22 0.62 19.13 17.84
CA THR A 22 1.02 18.55 16.54
C THR A 22 2.27 17.68 16.68
N ASP A 23 3.30 18.11 17.41
CA ASP A 23 4.49 17.27 17.67
C ASP A 23 4.11 16.02 18.47
N PHE A 24 3.31 16.17 19.53
CA PHE A 24 2.84 15.01 20.30
C PHE A 24 2.02 14.03 19.46
N ALA A 25 1.13 14.52 18.61
CA ALA A 25 0.34 13.67 17.72
C ALA A 25 1.23 12.88 16.77
N VAL A 26 2.17 13.53 16.09
CA VAL A 26 3.10 12.86 15.17
C VAL A 26 3.95 11.84 15.92
N LYS A 27 4.50 12.19 17.09
CA LYS A 27 5.27 11.26 17.91
C LYS A 27 4.44 10.04 18.31
N THR A 28 3.22 10.26 18.81
CA THR A 28 2.33 9.20 19.28
C THR A 28 1.97 8.22 18.17
N ILE A 29 1.71 8.72 16.95
CA ILE A 29 1.43 7.88 15.79
C ILE A 29 2.63 6.99 15.45
N LEU A 30 3.84 7.57 15.37
CA LEU A 30 5.05 6.82 15.05
C LEU A 30 5.37 5.76 16.12
N ASP A 31 5.23 6.12 17.39
CA ASP A 31 5.45 5.20 18.51
C ASP A 31 4.43 4.05 18.50
N ALA A 32 3.14 4.33 18.24
CA ALA A 32 2.11 3.31 18.13
C ALA A 32 2.38 2.34 16.96
N MET A 33 2.81 2.86 15.81
CA MET A 33 3.19 2.01 14.66
C MET A 33 4.39 1.12 15.00
N ALA A 34 5.40 1.66 15.67
CA ALA A 34 6.57 0.89 16.09
C ALA A 34 6.19 -0.23 17.08
N GLN A 35 5.35 0.08 18.07
CA GLN A 35 4.86 -0.90 19.04
C GLN A 35 4.04 -2.01 18.40
N ALA A 36 3.11 -1.68 17.49
CA ALA A 36 2.32 -2.66 16.78
C ALA A 36 3.21 -3.63 15.98
N LEU A 37 4.21 -3.12 15.25
CA LEU A 37 5.17 -3.95 14.52
C LEU A 37 6.04 -4.79 15.46
N ALA A 38 6.51 -4.24 16.58
CA ALA A 38 7.26 -5.01 17.58
C ALA A 38 6.43 -6.16 18.18
N ALA A 39 5.11 -5.95 18.31
CA ALA A 39 4.16 -6.95 18.79
C ALA A 39 3.75 -7.99 17.72
N GLY A 40 4.32 -7.96 16.51
CA GLY A 40 3.98 -8.91 15.46
C GLY A 40 2.76 -8.53 14.62
N GLN A 41 2.17 -7.35 14.85
CA GLN A 41 0.91 -6.96 14.23
C GLN A 41 1.11 -6.36 12.83
N ARG A 42 0.08 -6.50 11.98
CA ARG A 42 -0.01 -5.82 10.69
C ARG A 42 -0.71 -4.47 10.88
N ILE A 43 -0.20 -3.43 10.23
CA ILE A 43 -0.80 -2.10 10.20
C ILE A 43 -1.35 -1.86 8.79
N GLU A 44 -2.56 -1.34 8.68
CA GLU A 44 -3.18 -0.97 7.42
C GLU A 44 -3.76 0.44 7.50
N ILE A 45 -3.35 1.29 6.56
CA ILE A 45 -3.81 2.67 6.42
C ILE A 45 -4.43 2.78 5.02
N ARG A 46 -5.77 2.78 4.95
CA ARG A 46 -6.50 2.91 3.69
C ARG A 46 -6.05 4.16 2.92
N GLY A 47 -5.94 4.03 1.60
CA GLY A 47 -5.41 5.08 0.72
C GLY A 47 -3.89 5.29 0.80
N PHE A 48 -3.18 4.71 1.76
CA PHE A 48 -1.72 4.86 1.89
C PHE A 48 -0.98 3.54 1.65
N GLY A 49 -1.31 2.49 2.41
CA GLY A 49 -0.66 1.19 2.28
C GLY A 49 -0.72 0.36 3.55
N SER A 50 0.13 -0.65 3.62
CA SER A 50 0.21 -1.56 4.75
C SER A 50 1.64 -1.87 5.16
N PHE A 51 1.84 -2.07 6.46
CA PHE A 51 3.08 -2.56 7.04
C PHE A 51 2.86 -3.96 7.58
N SER A 52 3.72 -4.89 7.20
CA SER A 52 3.72 -6.27 7.69
C SER A 52 5.14 -6.69 8.07
N LEU A 53 5.26 -7.81 8.77
CA LEU A 53 6.56 -8.40 9.11
C LEU A 53 6.81 -9.61 8.21
N SER A 54 8.01 -9.70 7.68
CA SER A 54 8.52 -10.89 6.99
C SER A 54 9.58 -11.54 7.87
N ARG A 55 9.50 -12.86 8.06
CA ARG A 55 10.53 -13.63 8.75
C ARG A 55 11.62 -14.01 7.76
N ARG A 56 12.86 -13.58 8.03
CA ARG A 56 14.05 -14.04 7.31
C ARG A 56 14.65 -15.19 8.09
N SER A 57 14.79 -16.35 7.43
CA SER A 57 15.42 -17.53 8.02
C SER A 57 16.90 -17.28 8.30
N PRO A 58 17.47 -17.91 9.35
CA PRO A 58 18.91 -17.92 9.56
C PRO A 58 19.64 -18.45 8.33
N ARG A 59 20.83 -17.91 8.05
CA ARG A 59 21.68 -18.35 6.94
C ARG A 59 23.15 -18.19 7.28
N ILE A 60 24.01 -18.89 6.55
CA ILE A 60 25.46 -18.69 6.63
C ILE A 60 25.84 -17.59 5.63
N GLY A 61 26.42 -16.50 6.15
CA GLY A 61 27.01 -15.43 5.36
C GLY A 61 28.53 -15.54 5.31
N ARG A 62 29.17 -14.60 4.61
CA ARG A 62 30.63 -14.44 4.63
C ARG A 62 30.99 -13.03 5.07
N ASN A 63 32.03 -12.91 5.89
CA ASN A 63 32.59 -11.62 6.24
C ASN A 63 33.20 -10.98 4.97
N PRO A 64 32.75 -9.78 4.53
CA PRO A 64 33.28 -9.15 3.32
C PRO A 64 34.78 -8.85 3.38
N LYS A 65 35.35 -8.73 4.60
CA LYS A 65 36.77 -8.41 4.80
C LYS A 65 37.66 -9.65 4.91
N SER A 66 37.23 -10.70 5.63
CA SER A 66 38.05 -11.91 5.87
C SER A 66 37.64 -13.15 5.07
N GLY A 67 36.44 -13.16 4.48
CA GLY A 67 35.89 -14.32 3.76
C GLY A 67 35.38 -15.46 4.65
N GLU A 68 35.58 -15.36 5.96
CA GLU A 68 35.15 -16.36 6.94
C GLU A 68 33.63 -16.53 6.96
N GLN A 69 33.19 -17.76 7.20
CA GLN A 69 31.77 -18.09 7.34
C GLN A 69 31.24 -17.58 8.68
N VAL A 70 30.15 -16.82 8.64
CA VAL A 70 29.50 -16.26 9.83
C VAL A 70 28.02 -16.63 9.84
N LEU A 71 27.53 -17.07 11.00
CA LEU A 71 26.11 -17.33 11.18
C LEU A 71 25.35 -16.00 11.23
N VAL A 72 24.39 -15.82 10.32
CA VAL A 72 23.45 -14.70 10.36
C VAL A 72 22.15 -15.20 10.98
N PRO A 73 21.79 -14.75 12.20
CA PRO A 73 20.56 -15.19 12.84
C PRO A 73 19.35 -14.72 12.02
N GLY A 74 18.28 -15.52 12.08
CA GLY A 74 17.01 -15.14 11.50
C GLY A 74 16.43 -13.92 12.21
N LYS A 75 15.70 -13.08 11.48
CA LYS A 75 15.09 -11.87 12.04
C LYS A 75 13.76 -11.55 11.37
N GLN A 76 12.93 -10.81 12.08
CA GLN A 76 11.76 -10.17 11.47
C GLN A 76 12.21 -8.86 10.82
N VAL A 77 11.71 -8.60 9.62
CA VAL A 77 11.93 -7.35 8.90
C VAL A 77 10.59 -6.73 8.55
N PRO A 78 10.37 -5.44 8.87
CA PRO A 78 9.22 -4.70 8.38
C PRO A 78 9.24 -4.63 6.86
N HIS A 79 8.07 -4.75 6.26
CA HIS A 79 7.84 -4.60 4.84
C HIS A 79 6.67 -3.64 4.64
N PHE A 80 6.88 -2.60 3.84
CA PHE A 80 5.82 -1.69 3.43
C PHE A 80 5.31 -2.06 2.04
N LYS A 81 3.99 -2.18 1.90
CA LYS A 81 3.32 -2.30 0.60
C LYS A 81 2.47 -1.06 0.38
N ALA A 82 2.89 -0.22 -0.57
CA ALA A 82 2.12 0.94 -1.01
C ALA A 82 0.74 0.51 -1.53
N GLY A 83 -0.29 1.25 -1.12
CA GLY A 83 -1.67 1.09 -1.60
C GLY A 83 -1.83 1.58 -3.04
N LYS A 84 -2.98 1.27 -3.64
CA LYS A 84 -3.32 1.69 -5.01
C LYS A 84 -3.28 3.22 -5.14
N GLU A 85 -4.02 3.94 -4.31
CA GLU A 85 -4.08 5.40 -4.33
C GLU A 85 -2.71 6.08 -4.18
N LEU A 86 -1.84 5.56 -3.29
CA LEU A 86 -0.49 6.11 -3.13
C LEU A 86 0.35 5.88 -4.38
N ARG A 87 0.26 4.72 -5.02
CA ARG A 87 0.98 4.44 -6.26
C ARG A 87 0.50 5.35 -7.37
N GLU A 88 -0.80 5.47 -7.57
CA GLU A 88 -1.38 6.34 -8.61
C GLU A 88 -1.00 7.82 -8.42
N ARG A 89 -1.00 8.32 -7.17
CA ARG A 89 -0.57 9.70 -6.89
C ARG A 89 0.92 9.96 -7.15
N VAL A 90 1.75 8.90 -7.12
CA VAL A 90 3.20 8.99 -7.35
C VAL A 90 3.53 8.73 -8.82
N ASP A 91 2.79 7.82 -9.46
CA ASP A 91 2.91 7.42 -10.86
C ASP A 91 2.12 8.39 -11.75
N LEU A 92 2.56 9.66 -11.80
CA LEU A 92 1.92 10.74 -12.57
C LEU A 92 2.08 10.63 -14.10
N ASP A 93 2.45 9.46 -14.65
CA ASP A 93 2.68 9.26 -16.10
C ASP A 93 1.93 8.04 -16.70
N GLY A 94 0.87 7.55 -16.04
CA GLY A 94 0.14 6.37 -16.49
C GLY A 94 -1.37 6.50 -16.42
N SER A 95 -1.97 7.06 -17.49
CA SER A 95 -3.40 7.03 -17.85
C SER A 95 -4.33 8.09 -17.24
N ASP A 96 -4.32 9.27 -17.88
CA ASP A 96 -5.55 10.02 -18.16
C ASP A 96 -6.44 9.33 -19.23
N ASP A 97 -6.24 8.04 -19.51
CA ASP A 97 -6.94 7.34 -20.60
C ASP A 97 -6.96 5.81 -20.38
N ALA A 98 -7.84 5.31 -19.50
CA ALA A 98 -8.37 3.93 -19.55
C ALA A 98 -9.37 3.67 -18.41
N SER A 99 -10.61 4.13 -18.56
CA SER A 99 -11.87 3.40 -18.23
C SER A 99 -13.03 4.37 -17.97
N SER A 100 -13.30 5.26 -18.92
CA SER A 100 -14.70 5.53 -19.30
C SER A 100 -15.16 4.42 -20.25
N ASN A 101 -16.31 3.81 -19.95
CA ASN A 101 -17.11 2.93 -20.81
C ASN A 101 -16.50 1.60 -21.30
N ALA A 102 -16.73 0.55 -20.52
CA ALA A 102 -17.06 -0.78 -21.04
C ALA A 102 -18.49 -1.15 -20.59
N SER A 103 -19.45 -0.32 -20.99
CA SER A 103 -20.88 -0.64 -21.01
C SER A 103 -21.25 -0.71 -22.49
N GLY A 104 -21.06 -1.89 -23.08
CA GLY A 104 -21.30 -2.13 -24.49
C GLY A 104 -21.66 -3.59 -24.72
N ASP A 105 -22.97 -3.81 -24.77
CA ASP A 105 -23.67 -4.73 -25.67
C ASP A 105 -23.30 -6.21 -25.65
N ASN A 106 -24.12 -6.97 -24.93
CA ASN A 106 -24.47 -8.33 -25.35
C ASN A 106 -25.80 -8.24 -26.12
N VAL A 107 -25.73 -7.93 -27.41
CA VAL A 107 -26.85 -8.11 -28.35
C VAL A 107 -26.61 -9.41 -29.09
N GLU A 108 -27.55 -10.34 -28.90
CA GLU A 108 -27.64 -11.64 -29.54
C GLU A 108 -27.42 -11.57 -31.05
N ALA A 109 -26.53 -12.41 -31.55
CA ALA A 109 -26.47 -12.79 -32.95
C ALA A 109 -26.74 -14.30 -33.06
N SER A 110 -27.51 -14.66 -34.09
CA SER A 110 -27.80 -16.01 -34.64
C SER A 110 -29.20 -16.54 -34.30
N VAL A 111 -30.03 -17.07 -35.20
CA VAL A 111 -30.01 -17.23 -36.66
C VAL A 111 -31.46 -17.54 -37.08
N SER A 112 -31.77 -17.19 -38.32
CA SER A 112 -33.00 -17.35 -39.09
C SER A 112 -33.67 -18.73 -39.15
N SER A 113 -34.97 -18.66 -39.50
CA SER A 113 -35.77 -19.60 -40.31
C SER A 113 -36.14 -20.98 -39.77
N VAL A 114 -37.40 -21.13 -39.36
CA VAL A 114 -38.29 -22.20 -39.87
C VAL A 114 -39.70 -21.62 -39.99
N GLY A 115 -40.22 -21.54 -41.21
CA GLY A 115 -41.66 -21.45 -41.43
C GLY A 115 -42.27 -22.85 -41.44
N ALA A 116 -43.47 -23.01 -40.87
CA ALA A 116 -44.53 -23.92 -41.34
C ALA A 116 -45.71 -23.99 -40.35
N HIS A 117 -46.91 -23.70 -40.87
CA HIS A 117 -48.15 -24.48 -40.72
C HIS A 117 -49.05 -24.36 -39.46
N ALA A 118 -50.18 -23.67 -39.67
CA ALA A 118 -51.59 -24.11 -39.54
C ALA A 118 -52.23 -24.50 -38.17
N MET A 119 -53.56 -24.28 -38.13
CA MET A 119 -54.60 -24.61 -37.14
C MET A 119 -54.77 -23.60 -35.99
N LEU A 120 -55.92 -22.96 -35.74
CA LEU A 120 -57.31 -23.05 -36.21
C LEU A 120 -57.92 -21.64 -36.31
#